data_AF-A0A4P8J3F5-F1
#
_entry.id   AF-A0A4P8J3F5-F1
#
_cell.length_a   1.000
_cell.length_b   1.000
_cell.length_c   1.000
_cell.angle_alpha   90.00
_cell.angle_beta   90.00
_cell.angle_gamma   90.00
#
_symmetry.space_group_name_H-M   'P 1'
#
loop_
_entity.id
_entity.type
_entity.pdbx_description
1 polymer ?
#
loop_
_entity_poly.entity_id
_entity_poly.type
_entity_poly.pdbx_seq_one_letter_code
_entity_poly.pdbx_strand_id
1 'polypeptide(L)' 'MQLHDASRTTPAKAWSLAKLSKRSALPMSTLRRLLVQLEAAGLVEMTLADDGTGSAGLTGEGRHLCAELFGA' A
#
# COMPACT_ATOMS: atom_id res chain seq x y z
N MET A 1 -5.07 -8.67 1.67
CA MET A 1 -4.98 -7.19 1.86
C MET A 1 -4.34 -6.59 0.62
N GLN A 2 -4.86 -5.52 0.02
CA GLN A 2 -4.43 -5.08 -1.34
C GLN A 2 -2.92 -4.77 -1.47
N LEU A 3 -2.29 -4.26 -0.41
CA LEU A 3 -0.83 -4.04 -0.40
C LEU A 3 -0.04 -5.36 -0.29
N HIS A 4 -0.57 -6.35 0.43
CA HIS A 4 -0.02 -7.71 0.45
C HIS A 4 -0.10 -8.33 -0.95
N ASP A 5 -1.23 -8.20 -1.64
CA ASP A 5 -1.40 -8.70 -3.01
C ASP A 5 -0.43 -8.00 -3.98
N ALA A 6 -0.24 -6.68 -3.82
CA ALA A 6 0.74 -5.90 -4.59
C ALA A 6 2.17 -6.42 -4.41
N SER A 7 2.56 -6.72 -3.18
CA SER A 7 3.90 -7.24 -2.87
C SER A 7 4.18 -8.64 -3.44
N ARG A 8 3.13 -9.40 -3.80
CA ARG A 8 3.22 -10.75 -4.36
C ARG A 8 3.19 -10.78 -5.89
N THR A 9 2.90 -9.65 -6.54
CA THR A 9 3.05 -9.55 -8.00
C THR A 9 4.53 -9.42 -8.36
N THR A 10 5.03 -10.19 -9.33
CA THR A 10 6.42 -10.06 -9.81
C THR A 10 6.49 -9.04 -10.97
N PRO A 11 7.36 -8.02 -10.92
CA PRO A 11 8.21 -7.66 -9.78
C PRO A 11 7.40 -7.02 -8.64
N ALA A 12 7.79 -7.30 -7.39
CA ALA A 12 7.16 -6.74 -6.19
C ALA A 12 7.31 -5.22 -6.22
N LYS A 13 6.27 -4.53 -6.68
CA LYS A 13 6.32 -3.10 -6.99
C LYS A 13 5.22 -2.36 -6.25
N ALA A 14 5.57 -1.20 -5.71
CA ALA A 14 4.60 -0.22 -5.25
C ALA A 14 3.52 0.00 -6.32
N TRP A 15 2.26 -0.13 -5.94
CA TRP A 15 1.15 0.13 -6.86
C TRP A 15 0.78 1.60 -6.80
N SER A 16 0.32 2.14 -7.94
CA SER A 16 -0.20 3.50 -7.95
C SER A 16 -1.40 3.64 -7.01
N LEU A 17 -1.55 4.82 -6.41
CA LEU A 17 -2.68 5.11 -5.52
C LEU A 17 -4.03 4.91 -6.22
N ALA A 18 -4.10 5.24 -7.52
CA ALA A 18 -5.28 4.99 -8.34
C ALA A 18 -5.61 3.49 -8.47
N LYS A 19 -4.59 2.64 -8.67
CA LYS A 19 -4.75 1.18 -8.73
C LYS A 19 -5.20 0.63 -7.37
N LEU A 20 -4.62 1.12 -6.28
CA LEU A 20 -4.99 0.72 -4.92
C LEU A 20 -6.42 1.13 -4.57
N SER A 21 -6.82 2.37 -4.88
CA SER A 21 -8.19 2.87 -4.65
C SER A 21 -9.21 2.04 -5.42
N LYS A 22 -8.96 1.78 -6.69
CA LYS A 22 -9.84 0.96 -7.54
C LYS A 22 -10.00 -0.46 -7.00
N ARG A 23 -8.92 -1.12 -6.57
CA ARG A 23 -8.98 -2.52 -6.10
C ARG A 23 -9.53 -2.67 -4.69
N SER A 24 -9.31 -1.68 -3.83
CA SER A 24 -9.88 -1.66 -2.47
C SER A 24 -11.32 -1.15 -2.43
N ALA A 25 -11.84 -0.61 -3.55
CA ALA A 25 -13.12 0.10 -3.62
C ALA A 25 -13.22 1.26 -2.60
N LEU A 26 -12.08 1.84 -2.21
CA LEU A 26 -12.03 2.96 -1.28
C LEU A 26 -11.93 4.30 -2.02
N PRO A 27 -12.63 5.35 -1.57
CA PRO A 27 -12.37 6.71 -2.05
C PRO A 27 -10.91 7.10 -1.84
N MET A 28 -10.34 7.83 -2.79
CA MET A 28 -8.92 8.22 -2.79
C MET A 28 -8.50 8.97 -1.51
N SER A 29 -9.38 9.81 -0.95
CA SER A 29 -9.15 10.51 0.32
C SER A 29 -9.05 9.55 1.52
N THR A 30 -9.94 8.55 1.61
CA THR A 30 -9.91 7.52 2.64
C THR A 30 -8.66 6.65 2.51
N LEU A 31 -8.34 6.21 1.29
CA LEU A 31 -7.14 5.43 1.02
C LEU A 31 -5.88 6.18 1.48
N ARG A 32 -5.73 7.46 1.11
CA ARG A 32 -4.58 8.26 1.51
C ARG A 32 -4.46 8.38 3.03
N ARG A 33 -5.56 8.62 3.73
CA ARG A 33 -5.55 8.69 5.21
C ARG A 33 -5.06 7.39 5.84
N LEU A 34 -5.52 6.24 5.34
CA LEU A 34 -5.07 4.94 5.82
C LEU A 34 -3.58 4.71 5.51
N LEU A 35 -3.12 5.08 4.31
CA LEU A 35 -1.72 4.94 3.94
C LEU A 35 -0.81 5.81 4.80
N VAL A 36 -1.20 7.04 5.13
CA VAL A 36 -0.45 7.91 6.06
C VAL A 36 -0.33 7.27 7.45
N GLN A 37 -1.40 6.65 7.96
CA GLN A 37 -1.35 5.95 9.24
C GLN A 37 -0.41 4.73 9.20
N LEU A 38 -0.46 3.95 8.11
CA LEU A 38 0.42 2.80 7.93
C LEU A 38 1.88 3.21 7.71
N GLU A 39 2.12 4.36 7.07
CA GLU A 39 3.46 4.91 6.84
C GLU A 39 4.06 5.42 8.15
N ALA A 40 3.25 6.11 8.98
CA ALA A 40 3.65 6.50 10.33
C ALA A 40 3.98 5.29 11.23
N ALA A 41 3.39 4.13 10.95
CA ALA A 41 3.70 2.86 11.61
C ALA A 41 4.90 2.11 10.97
N GLY A 42 5.52 2.64 9.92
CA GLY A 42 6.64 2.02 9.22
C GLY A 42 6.29 0.79 8.38
N LEU A 43 5.00 0.54 8.13
CA LEU A 43 4.52 -0.66 7.43
C LEU A 43 4.43 -0.47 5.91
N VAL A 44 4.26 0.77 5.46
CA VAL A 44 4.24 1.11 4.03
C VAL A 44 5.19 2.25 3.74
N GLU A 45 5.69 2.26 2.52
CA GLU A 45 6.37 3.42 1.92
C GLU A 45 5.43 4.02 0.88
N MET A 46 5.29 5.35 0.90
CA MET A 46 4.46 6.08 -0.04
C MET A 46 5.26 7.17 -0.75
N THR A 47 4.95 7.36 -2.03
CA THR A 47 5.40 8.52 -2.80
C THR A 47 4.15 9.27 -3.24
N LEU A 48 4.06 10.55 -2.90
CA LEU A 48 3.07 11.48 -3.44
C LEU A 48 3.77 12.49 -4.34
N ALA A 49 3.16 12.77 -5.48
CA ALA A 49 3.52 13.90 -6.34
C ALA A 49 2.60 15.09 -6.07
N ASP A 50 3.06 16.29 -6.43
CA ASP A 50 2.33 17.55 -6.23
C ASP A 50 0.99 17.61 -7.02
N ASP A 51 0.86 16.80 -8.07
CA ASP A 51 -0.38 16.64 -8.84
C ASP A 51 -1.40 15.69 -8.17
N GLY A 52 -1.09 15.18 -6.98
CA GLY A 52 -1.93 14.27 -6.20
C GLY A 52 -1.88 12.80 -6.67
N THR A 53 -1.03 12.49 -7.65
CA THR A 53 -0.70 11.11 -8.01
C THR A 53 0.35 10.53 -7.07
N GLY A 54 0.61 9.23 -7.18
CA GLY A 54 1.56 8.57 -6.28
C GLY A 54 1.51 7.06 -6.34
N SER A 55 2.33 6.43 -5.52
CA SER A 55 2.37 4.98 -5.32
C SER A 55 2.62 4.62 -3.87
N ALA A 56 2.14 3.45 -3.46
CA ALA A 56 2.44 2.89 -2.15
C ALA A 56 2.81 1.41 -2.25
N GLY A 57 3.75 0.98 -1.42
CA GLY A 57 4.23 -0.40 -1.30
C GLY A 57 4.43 -0.78 0.16
N LEU A 58 4.48 -2.08 0.45
CA LEU A 58 4.87 -2.56 1.79
C LEU A 58 6.37 -2.36 2.00
N THR A 59 6.76 -2.01 3.22
CA THR A 59 8.16 -2.09 3.67
C THR A 59 8.55 -3.55 3.94
N GLY A 60 9.80 -3.80 4.33
CA GLY A 60 10.22 -5.13 4.81
C GLY A 60 9.36 -5.60 6.00
N GLU A 61 9.19 -4.74 6.99
CA GLU A 61 8.34 -4.98 8.18
C GLU A 61 6.88 -5.19 7.80
N GLY A 62 6.34 -4.35 6.91
CA GLY A 62 4.97 -4.51 6.43
C GLY A 62 4.73 -5.85 5.76
N ARG A 63 5.69 -6.35 4.96
CA ARG A 63 5.62 -7.69 4.36
C ARG A 63 5.65 -8.79 5.41
N HIS A 64 6.52 -8.69 6.41
CA HIS A 64 6.64 -9.67 7.49
C HIS A 64 5.34 -9.77 8.28
N LEU A 65 4.82 -8.62 8.74
CA LEU A 65 3.53 -8.56 9.45
C LEU A 65 2.38 -9.12 8.61
N CYS A 66 2.34 -8.81 7.31
CA CYS A 66 1.31 -9.38 6.44
C CYS A 66 1.44 -10.90 6.30
N ALA A 67 2.65 -11.44 6.31
CA ALA A 67 2.87 -12.88 6.25
C ALA A 67 2.41 -13.56 7.56
N GLU A 68 2.59 -12.92 8.72
CA GLU A 68 2.09 -13.43 10.00
C GLU A 68 0.57 -13.36 10.10
N LEU A 69 -0.04 -12.24 9.68
CA LEU A 69 -1.49 -12.02 9.80
C LEU A 69 -2.30 -12.73 8.72
N PHE A 70 -1.73 -12.93 7.53
CA PHE A 70 -2.44 -13.43 6.35
C PHE A 70 -1.78 -14.67 5.72
N GLY A 71 -0.76 -15.28 6.34
CA GLY A 71 -0.18 -16.55 5.86
C GLY A 71 -1.04 -17.75 6.30
N ALA A 72 -1.30 -18.78 5.48
CA ALA A 72 -0.84 -19.13 4.13
C ALA A 72 -1.96 -19.06 3.08
#